data_AF-A0A1X7JJM0-F1
#
_entry.id   AF-A0A1X7JJM0-F1
#
_cell.length_a   1.000
_cell.length_b   1.000
_cell.length_c   1.000
_cell.angle_alpha   90.00
_cell.angle_beta   90.00
_cell.angle_gamma   90.00
#
_symmetry.space_group_name_H-M   'P 1'
#
loop_
_entity.id
_entity.type
_entity.pdbx_description
1 polymer ?
#
loop_
_entity_poly.entity_id
_entity_poly.type
_entity_poly.pdbx_seq_one_letter_code
_entity_poly.pdbx_strand_id
1 'polypeptide(L)'
;MKKLMLSAIALTTVVAISSCQQKAKDVENNPQELSAKAIEVHDEIMPQISTFDKHTVVIDSLLTNLAVLKTDNPTLDTVATRTELSTLKDNLEQATDKMMVWMHEYTTDSTDTEYQKAEIKRISDLKTEFEKVTSDANRILAPFTKK
;
A
#
# COMPACT_ATOMS: atom_id res chain seq x y z
N MET A 1 40.04 44.99 57.70
CA MET A 1 39.63 43.68 58.28
C MET A 1 38.15 43.46 58.04
N LYS A 2 37.75 42.20 57.73
CA LYS A 2 36.39 41.66 57.50
C LYS A 2 35.84 41.95 56.08
N LYS A 3 36.13 41.10 55.08
CA LYS A 3 35.56 39.77 54.73
C LYS A 3 34.28 39.87 53.87
N LEU A 4 34.47 39.61 52.58
CA LEU A 4 33.67 38.80 51.63
C LEU A 4 32.21 38.51 52.00
N MET A 5 31.29 38.78 51.06
CA MET A 5 30.38 37.77 50.50
C MET A 5 29.83 38.24 49.14
N LEU A 6 30.05 37.42 48.11
CA LEU A 6 29.40 37.50 46.80
C LEU A 6 27.90 37.23 46.94
N SER A 7 27.06 37.94 46.17
CA SER A 7 25.78 37.40 45.73
C SER A 7 25.44 37.96 44.35
N ALA A 8 25.76 37.17 43.34
CA ALA A 8 25.21 37.30 42.00
C ALA A 8 23.95 36.44 41.95
N ILE A 9 22.79 37.05 41.72
CA ILE A 9 21.57 36.33 41.36
C ILE A 9 21.20 36.78 39.96
N ALA A 10 21.52 35.88 39.02
CA ALA A 10 21.29 36.00 37.60
C ALA A 10 19.78 36.02 37.30
N LEU A 11 19.42 36.95 36.43
CA LEU A 11 18.13 37.04 35.78
C LEU A 11 18.07 35.92 34.71
N THR A 12 17.40 34.81 35.01
CA THR A 12 17.11 33.74 34.04
C THR A 12 15.62 33.67 33.75
N THR A 13 15.22 34.40 32.72
CA THR A 13 14.04 34.10 31.90
C THR A 13 14.22 32.75 31.23
N VAL A 14 13.44 31.75 31.63
CA VAL A 14 13.15 30.54 30.83
C VAL A 14 11.65 30.32 30.87
N VAL A 15 10.93 30.92 29.92
CA VAL A 15 9.54 30.60 29.63
C VAL A 15 9.52 29.65 28.45
N ALA A 16 9.09 28.42 28.75
CA ALA A 16 8.38 27.44 27.93
C ALA A 16 8.78 27.30 26.44
N ILE A 17 9.58 26.26 26.17
CA ILE A 17 9.54 25.55 24.88
C ILE A 17 9.18 24.09 25.18
N SER A 18 7.89 23.80 25.31
CA SER A 18 7.38 22.43 25.45
C SER A 18 6.09 22.17 24.65
N SER A 19 5.77 23.02 23.66
CA SER A 19 4.53 22.89 22.87
C SER A 19 4.68 22.08 21.55
N CYS A 20 5.87 21.58 21.22
CA CYS A 20 6.05 20.78 20.00
C CYS A 20 5.70 19.29 20.15
N GLN A 21 5.57 18.75 21.38
CA GLN A 21 5.22 17.34 21.59
C GLN A 21 3.71 17.06 21.65
N GLN A 22 2.86 18.08 21.80
CA GLN A 22 1.41 17.88 21.86
C GLN A 22 0.82 17.60 20.47
N LYS A 23 1.29 18.29 19.42
CA LYS A 23 0.80 18.08 18.05
C LYS A 23 1.02 16.66 17.51
N ALA A 24 2.11 15.99 17.91
CA ALA A 24 2.39 14.63 17.44
C ALA A 24 1.49 13.56 18.09
N LYS A 25 1.05 13.78 19.34
CA LYS A 25 0.16 12.85 20.05
C LYS A 25 -1.31 13.04 19.69
N ASP A 26 -1.71 14.27 19.33
CA ASP A 26 -3.07 14.55 18.88
C ASP A 26 -3.36 13.92 17.51
N VAL A 27 -2.35 13.84 16.63
CA VAL A 27 -2.46 13.24 15.28
C VAL A 27 -2.66 11.71 15.30
N GLU A 28 -2.11 11.03 16.31
CA GLU A 28 -2.15 9.55 16.38
C GLU A 28 -3.52 9.02 16.84
N ASN A 29 -4.35 9.88 17.45
CA ASN A 29 -5.67 9.49 17.97
C ASN A 29 -6.84 10.29 17.39
N ASN A 30 -6.59 11.22 16.46
CA ASN A 30 -7.64 11.94 15.76
C ASN A 30 -8.24 11.06 14.65
N PRO A 31 -9.52 10.64 14.75
CA PRO A 31 -10.16 9.76 13.76
C PRO A 31 -10.19 10.34 12.34
N GLN A 32 -10.35 11.65 12.19
CA GLN A 32 -10.40 12.30 10.88
C GLN A 32 -9.03 12.29 10.18
N GLU A 33 -7.96 12.51 10.95
CA GLU A 33 -6.59 12.43 10.40
C GLU A 33 -6.19 10.98 10.08
N LEU A 34 -6.65 10.01 10.88
CA LEU A 34 -6.48 8.60 10.58
C LEU A 34 -7.26 8.19 9.32
N SER A 35 -8.48 8.70 9.14
CA SER A 35 -9.25 8.47 7.92
C SER A 35 -8.53 9.02 6.69
N ALA A 36 -7.99 10.25 6.78
CA ALA A 36 -7.22 10.84 5.69
C ALA A 36 -6.00 9.97 5.30
N LYS A 37 -5.31 9.37 6.27
CA LYS A 37 -4.20 8.44 6.01
C LYS A 37 -4.66 7.17 5.31
N ALA A 38 -5.82 6.61 5.67
CA ALA A 38 -6.35 5.43 4.99
C ALA A 38 -6.65 5.73 3.52
N ILE A 39 -7.24 6.89 3.24
CA ILE A 39 -7.51 7.37 1.87
C ILE A 39 -6.22 7.65 1.09
N GLU A 40 -5.19 8.21 1.73
CA GLU A 40 -3.88 8.42 1.09
C GLU A 40 -3.28 7.11 0.57
N VAL A 41 -3.33 6.04 1.38
CA VAL A 41 -2.85 4.71 0.97
C VAL A 41 -3.71 4.14 -0.16
N HIS A 42 -5.04 4.31 -0.11
CA HIS A 42 -5.93 3.94 -1.21
C HIS A 42 -5.52 4.64 -2.51
N ASP A 43 -5.39 5.96 -2.49
CA ASP A 43 -5.07 6.77 -3.67
C ASP A 43 -3.69 6.41 -4.26
N GLU A 44 -2.72 6.03 -3.42
CA GLU A 44 -1.40 5.57 -3.86
C GLU A 44 -1.48 4.30 -4.73
N ILE A 45 -2.36 3.36 -4.40
CA ILE A 45 -2.44 2.06 -5.08
C ILE A 45 -3.49 1.99 -6.19
N MET A 46 -4.46 2.91 -6.24
CA MET A 46 -5.46 2.98 -7.30
C MET A 46 -4.90 2.95 -8.74
N PRO A 47 -3.77 3.61 -9.08
CA PRO A 47 -3.20 3.53 -10.43
C PRO A 47 -2.81 2.11 -10.87
N GLN A 48 -2.55 1.20 -9.93
CA GLN A 48 -2.19 -0.18 -10.23
C GLN A 48 -3.37 -0.99 -10.79
N ILE A 49 -4.62 -0.66 -10.43
CA ILE A 49 -5.81 -1.37 -10.94
C ILE A 49 -5.86 -1.32 -12.47
N SER A 50 -5.63 -0.15 -13.08
CA SER A 50 -5.58 -0.04 -14.54
C SER A 50 -4.45 -0.86 -15.17
N THR A 51 -3.36 -1.09 -14.43
CA THR A 51 -2.27 -1.97 -14.88
C THR A 51 -2.67 -3.44 -14.76
N PHE A 52 -3.39 -3.81 -13.70
CA PHE A 52 -3.93 -5.15 -13.51
C PHE A 52 -4.90 -5.51 -14.63
N ASP A 53 -5.84 -4.62 -14.98
CA ASP A 53 -6.77 -4.81 -16.10
C ASP A 53 -6.06 -5.05 -17.43
N LYS A 54 -4.96 -4.34 -17.69
CA LYS A 54 -4.15 -4.57 -18.90
C LYS A 54 -3.46 -5.93 -18.85
N HIS A 55 -2.95 -6.33 -17.69
CA HIS A 55 -2.32 -7.63 -17.51
C HIS A 55 -3.32 -8.79 -17.68
N THR A 56 -4.55 -8.68 -17.17
CA THR A 56 -5.57 -9.73 -17.36
C THR A 56 -5.91 -9.93 -18.84
N VAL A 57 -6.00 -8.85 -19.64
CA VAL A 57 -6.16 -8.93 -21.10
C VAL A 57 -4.97 -9.62 -21.77
N VAL A 58 -3.74 -9.28 -21.37
CA VAL A 58 -2.53 -9.95 -21.89
C VAL A 58 -2.56 -11.43 -21.54
N ILE A 59 -2.89 -11.79 -20.29
CA ILE A 59 -2.98 -13.17 -19.83
C ILE A 59 -4.01 -13.95 -20.64
N ASP A 60 -5.19 -13.39 -20.90
CA ASP A 60 -6.22 -14.04 -21.72
C ASP A 60 -5.76 -14.31 -23.15
N SER A 61 -5.03 -13.37 -23.74
CA SER A 61 -4.38 -13.56 -25.04
C SER A 61 -3.36 -14.70 -24.99
N LEU A 62 -2.49 -14.73 -23.98
CA LEU A 62 -1.48 -15.79 -23.84
C LEU A 62 -2.12 -17.17 -23.65
N LEU A 63 -3.13 -17.27 -22.77
CA LEU A 63 -3.87 -18.51 -22.49
C LEU A 63 -4.56 -19.07 -23.74
N THR A 64 -5.09 -18.19 -24.60
CA THR A 64 -5.72 -18.55 -25.87
C THR A 64 -4.70 -19.03 -26.90
N ASN A 65 -3.46 -18.52 -26.85
CA ASN A 65 -2.42 -18.74 -27.86
C ASN A 65 -1.28 -19.68 -27.41
N LEU A 66 -1.43 -20.44 -26.32
CA LEU A 66 -0.37 -21.33 -25.80
C LEU A 66 0.19 -22.32 -26.84
N ALA A 67 -0.63 -22.83 -27.76
CA ALA A 67 -0.18 -23.74 -28.81
C ALA A 67 0.78 -23.04 -29.78
N VAL A 68 0.47 -21.80 -30.16
CA VAL A 68 1.34 -20.97 -31.03
C VAL A 68 2.64 -20.66 -30.31
N LEU A 69 2.57 -20.27 -29.02
CA LEU A 69 3.75 -20.01 -28.20
C LEU A 69 4.66 -21.24 -28.07
N LYS A 70 4.11 -22.45 -28.04
CA LYS A 70 4.88 -23.71 -28.04
C LYS A 70 5.56 -23.97 -29.38
N THR A 71 4.96 -23.58 -30.50
CA THR A 71 5.60 -23.66 -31.82
C THR A 71 6.82 -22.73 -31.89
N ASP A 72 6.70 -21.51 -31.38
CA ASP A 72 7.78 -20.53 -31.37
C ASP A 72 8.84 -20.82 -30.30
N ASN A 73 8.45 -21.46 -29.19
CA ASN A 73 9.30 -21.92 -28.12
C ASN A 73 9.06 -23.41 -27.81
N PRO A 74 9.74 -24.34 -28.52
CA PRO A 74 9.52 -25.78 -28.36
C PRO A 74 9.78 -26.33 -26.96
N THR A 75 10.52 -25.62 -26.09
CA THR A 75 10.78 -26.05 -24.71
C THR A 75 9.73 -25.56 -23.71
N LEU A 76 8.77 -24.71 -24.12
CA LEU A 76 7.72 -24.18 -23.25
C LEU A 76 6.85 -25.29 -22.65
N ASP A 77 6.74 -25.37 -21.33
CA ASP A 77 5.76 -26.23 -20.68
C ASP A 77 4.39 -25.55 -20.67
N THR A 78 3.52 -25.96 -21.60
CA THR A 78 2.20 -25.33 -21.76
C THR A 78 1.23 -25.64 -20.62
N VAL A 79 1.42 -26.75 -19.90
CA VAL A 79 0.59 -27.12 -18.75
C VAL A 79 0.96 -26.24 -17.56
N ALA A 80 2.26 -26.16 -17.23
CA ALA A 80 2.75 -25.31 -16.17
C ALA A 80 2.42 -23.83 -16.44
N THR A 81 2.67 -23.37 -17.68
CA THR A 81 2.38 -21.98 -18.09
C THR A 81 0.90 -21.64 -17.95
N ARG A 82 -0.01 -22.54 -18.35
CA ARG A 82 -1.46 -22.34 -18.17
C ARG A 82 -1.80 -22.13 -16.70
N THR A 83 -1.31 -23.00 -15.82
CA THR A 83 -1.56 -22.91 -14.38
C THR A 83 -1.04 -21.61 -13.80
N GLU A 84 0.19 -21.22 -14.14
CA GLU A 84 0.81 -20.00 -13.61
C GLU A 84 0.09 -18.74 -14.08
N LEU A 85 -0.28 -18.67 -15.37
CA LEU A 85 -1.04 -17.55 -15.94
C LEU A 85 -2.46 -17.45 -15.36
N SER A 86 -3.21 -18.56 -15.26
CA SER A 86 -4.54 -18.54 -14.64
C SER A 86 -4.48 -18.11 -13.18
N THR A 87 -3.52 -18.64 -12.41
CA THR A 87 -3.32 -18.23 -11.01
C THR A 87 -2.98 -16.75 -10.89
N LEU A 88 -2.14 -16.22 -11.78
CA LEU A 88 -1.82 -14.79 -11.79
C LEU A 88 -3.06 -13.93 -12.09
N LYS A 89 -3.88 -14.33 -13.08
CA LYS A 89 -5.13 -13.64 -13.42
C LYS A 89 -6.04 -13.57 -12.20
N ASP A 90 -6.29 -14.70 -11.55
CA ASP A 90 -7.15 -14.77 -10.37
C ASP A 90 -6.62 -13.88 -9.24
N ASN A 91 -5.30 -13.78 -9.06
CA ASN A 91 -4.70 -12.92 -8.03
C ASN A 91 -4.85 -11.43 -8.35
N LEU A 92 -4.72 -11.03 -9.62
CA LEU A 92 -4.93 -9.64 -10.08
C LEU A 92 -6.38 -9.19 -9.85
N GLU A 93 -7.33 -10.05 -10.21
CA GLU A 93 -8.77 -9.80 -10.04
C GLU A 93 -9.14 -9.78 -8.55
N GLN A 94 -8.68 -10.76 -7.76
CA GLN A 94 -8.95 -10.80 -6.31
C GLN A 94 -8.38 -9.59 -5.55
N ALA A 95 -7.18 -9.10 -5.90
CA ALA A 95 -6.63 -7.90 -5.28
C ALA A 95 -7.52 -6.68 -5.55
N THR A 96 -7.99 -6.54 -6.80
CA THR A 96 -8.91 -5.47 -7.20
C THR A 96 -10.25 -5.60 -6.48
N ASP A 97 -10.83 -6.79 -6.43
CA ASP A 97 -12.11 -7.05 -5.76
C ASP A 97 -12.03 -6.73 -4.27
N LYS A 98 -10.94 -7.10 -3.59
CA LYS A 98 -10.74 -6.76 -2.17
C LYS A 98 -10.65 -5.25 -1.94
N MET A 99 -10.04 -4.50 -2.87
CA MET A 99 -10.05 -3.04 -2.81
C MET A 99 -11.48 -2.50 -2.97
N MET A 100 -12.26 -3.03 -3.90
CA MET A 100 -13.65 -2.61 -4.10
C MET A 100 -14.53 -2.93 -2.88
N VAL A 101 -14.32 -4.09 -2.24
CA VAL A 101 -14.98 -4.47 -0.98
C VAL A 101 -14.58 -3.50 0.13
N TRP A 102 -13.29 -3.19 0.26
CA TRP A 102 -12.84 -2.21 1.25
C TRP A 102 -13.50 -0.84 1.03
N MET A 103 -13.51 -0.34 -0.20
CA MET A 103 -14.17 0.92 -0.55
C MET A 103 -15.68 0.92 -0.27
N HIS A 104 -16.34 -0.22 -0.42
CA HIS A 104 -17.76 -0.35 -0.13
C HIS A 104 -18.06 -0.37 1.38
N GLU A 105 -17.21 -1.02 2.17
CA GLU A 105 -17.40 -1.20 3.61
C GLU A 105 -16.83 -0.04 4.44
N TYR A 106 -15.91 0.74 3.88
CA TYR A 106 -15.18 1.76 4.63
C TYR A 106 -16.07 2.94 5.03
N THR A 107 -16.12 3.21 6.34
CA THR A 107 -16.89 4.31 6.93
C THR A 107 -15.96 5.49 7.25
N THR A 108 -15.77 6.36 6.28
CA THR A 108 -14.85 7.51 6.35
C THR A 108 -15.15 8.48 7.48
N ASP A 109 -16.42 8.70 7.83
CA ASP A 109 -16.83 9.65 8.88
C ASP A 109 -16.88 9.03 10.29
N SER A 110 -16.44 7.78 10.45
CA SER A 110 -16.36 7.12 11.74
C SER A 110 -15.47 7.90 12.71
N THR A 111 -16.01 8.20 13.89
CA THR A 111 -15.30 8.86 14.99
C THR A 111 -14.60 7.88 15.92
N ASP A 112 -14.63 6.58 15.62
CA ASP A 112 -13.94 5.55 16.39
C ASP A 112 -12.46 5.46 15.96
N THR A 113 -11.57 5.89 16.84
CA THR A 113 -10.12 5.87 16.62
C THR A 113 -9.58 4.47 16.34
N GLU A 114 -10.05 3.44 17.04
CA GLU A 114 -9.53 2.07 16.88
C GLU A 114 -10.04 1.44 15.59
N TYR A 115 -11.28 1.75 15.19
CA TYR A 115 -11.77 1.43 13.85
C TYR A 115 -10.87 2.05 12.77
N GLN A 116 -10.59 3.36 12.84
CA GLN A 116 -9.77 4.02 11.82
C GLN A 116 -8.34 3.46 11.77
N LYS A 117 -7.74 3.09 12.91
CA LYS A 117 -6.45 2.39 12.96
C LYS A 117 -6.51 1.01 12.30
N ALA A 118 -7.58 0.25 12.54
CA ALA A 118 -7.79 -1.05 11.91
C ALA A 118 -7.94 -0.92 10.39
N GLU A 119 -8.62 0.11 9.91
CA GLU A 119 -8.79 0.38 8.48
C GLU A 119 -7.48 0.82 7.81
N ILE A 120 -6.67 1.65 8.46
CA ILE A 120 -5.29 1.94 7.99
C ILE A 120 -4.49 0.66 7.83
N LYS A 121 -4.58 -0.24 8.82
CA LYS A 121 -3.89 -1.53 8.73
C LYS A 121 -4.42 -2.35 7.55
N ARG A 122 -5.75 -2.46 7.40
CA ARG A 122 -6.39 -3.22 6.33
C ARG A 122 -5.98 -2.72 4.94
N ILE A 123 -6.00 -1.41 4.71
CA ILE A 123 -5.58 -0.83 3.42
C ILE A 123 -4.07 -0.95 3.19
N SER A 124 -3.25 -0.92 4.26
CA SER A 124 -1.81 -1.17 4.17
C SER A 124 -1.48 -2.64 3.81
N ASP A 125 -2.26 -3.58 4.35
CA ASP A 125 -2.15 -4.99 3.99
C ASP A 125 -2.54 -5.19 2.51
N LEU A 126 -3.59 -4.50 2.03
CA LEU A 126 -3.96 -4.49 0.61
C LEU A 126 -2.86 -3.91 -0.28
N LYS A 127 -2.22 -2.81 0.13
CA LYS A 127 -1.05 -2.26 -0.59
C LYS A 127 0.07 -3.28 -0.74
N THR A 128 0.37 -4.03 0.32
CA THR A 128 1.38 -5.10 0.27
C THR A 128 0.98 -6.21 -0.70
N GLU A 129 -0.31 -6.57 -0.73
CA GLU A 129 -0.84 -7.55 -1.70
C GLU A 129 -0.69 -7.04 -3.14
N PHE A 130 -1.04 -5.78 -3.40
CA PHE A 130 -0.88 -5.11 -4.70
C PHE A 130 0.57 -5.12 -5.17
N GLU A 131 1.52 -4.76 -4.29
CA GLU A 131 2.95 -4.77 -4.60
C GLU A 131 3.44 -6.18 -4.94
N LYS A 132 3.01 -7.18 -4.16
CA LYS A 132 3.35 -8.59 -4.42
C LYS A 132 2.81 -9.05 -5.77
N VAL A 133 1.53 -8.80 -6.05
CA VAL A 133 0.89 -9.20 -7.31
C VAL A 133 1.52 -8.47 -8.50
N THR A 134 1.88 -7.20 -8.36
CA THR A 134 2.66 -6.46 -9.36
C THR A 134 4.01 -7.12 -9.63
N SER A 135 4.74 -7.48 -8.59
CA SER A 135 6.02 -8.19 -8.73
C SER A 135 5.87 -9.55 -9.42
N ASP A 136 4.83 -10.30 -9.04
CA ASP A 136 4.53 -11.59 -9.67
C ASP A 136 4.16 -11.42 -11.15
N ALA A 137 3.33 -10.42 -11.49
CA ALA A 137 2.99 -10.12 -12.88
C ALA A 137 4.22 -9.77 -13.72
N ASN A 138 5.09 -8.89 -13.22
CA ASN A 138 6.32 -8.52 -13.90
C ASN A 138 7.22 -9.73 -14.15
N ARG A 139 7.34 -10.64 -13.18
CA ARG A 139 8.16 -11.86 -13.30
C ARG A 139 7.56 -12.86 -14.29
N ILE A 140 6.27 -13.15 -14.16
CA ILE A 140 5.58 -14.21 -14.93
C ILE A 140 5.36 -13.77 -16.37
N LEU A 141 5.10 -12.48 -16.62
CA LEU A 141 4.83 -11.96 -17.97
C LEU A 141 6.10 -11.59 -18.74
N ALA A 142 7.24 -11.37 -18.05
CA ALA A 142 8.50 -10.98 -18.68
C ALA A 142 8.94 -11.87 -19.86
N PRO A 143 8.79 -13.21 -19.83
CA PRO A 143 9.15 -14.06 -20.97
C PRO A 143 8.29 -13.84 -22.23
N PHE A 144 7.10 -13.23 -22.07
CA PHE A 144 6.11 -13.06 -23.15
C PHE A 144 6.04 -11.63 -23.67
N THR A 145 6.53 -10.66 -22.92
CA THR A 145 6.68 -9.28 -23.38
C THR A 145 7.92 -9.16 -24.25
N LYS A 146 7.74 -9.00 -25.56
CA LYS A 146 8.84 -8.66 -26.48
C LYS A 146 9.45 -7.31 -26.07
N LYS A 147 10.78 -7.22 -26.04
CA LYS A 147 11.49 -5.92 -26.03
C LYS A 147 11.39 -5.27 -27.40
#